data_AF-A0A6V2F1C7-F1
#
_entry.id   AF-A0A6V2F1C7-F1
#
_cell.length_a   1.000
_cell.length_b   1.000
_cell.length_c   1.000
_cell.angle_alpha   90.00
_cell.angle_beta   90.00
_cell.angle_gamma   90.00
#
_symmetry.space_group_name_H-M   'P 1'
#
loop_
_entity.id
_entity.type
_entity.pdbx_description
1 polymer ?
#
loop_
_entity_poly.entity_id
_entity_poly.type
_entity_poly.pdbx_seq_one_letter_code
_entity_poly.pdbx_strand_id
1 'polypeptide(L)'
;MRLIPLLFGVILSSVHTWGASAAAASTAAVALKDYTGVASGLFNNMRTPAALVGGAVVPMGITSAPKIEETDSPKMKVMKRVSFILGVGSLMSQIVAITYSTVAINKLAELKYEPTEDVNELIASHYKLEWLGTNIHFLFGLFGFGILAIFKSYFKYGSRVGNVNACWSSAAMLFCISIVNQGIALGGGEQGITYGSNIFGITVNYLGLVLKYARGGVTPAISVGVVLFSIVPLMKLFSAEEEDGEKAKVE
;
A
#
# COMPACT_ATOMS: atom_id res chain seq x y z
N MET A 1 -31.03 32.28 7.23
CA MET A 1 -30.79 30.91 7.71
C MET A 1 -31.75 29.98 6.95
N ARG A 2 -31.30 29.41 5.82
CA ARG A 2 -32.14 28.53 4.98
C ARG A 2 -31.63 27.09 5.12
N LEU A 3 -32.53 26.21 5.51
CA LEU A 3 -32.36 24.76 5.59
C LEU A 3 -31.94 24.21 4.23
N ILE A 4 -30.85 23.44 4.19
CA ILE A 4 -30.52 22.54 3.09
C ILE A 4 -30.99 21.14 3.54
N PRO A 5 -32.11 20.62 3.03
CA PRO A 5 -32.48 19.23 3.25
C PRO A 5 -31.88 18.34 2.15
N LEU A 6 -31.62 17.09 2.53
CA LEU A 6 -31.65 15.90 1.66
C LEU A 6 -30.60 15.80 0.54
N LEU A 7 -29.50 15.10 0.85
CA LEU A 7 -28.76 14.24 -0.09
C LEU A 7 -28.00 13.15 0.70
N PHE A 8 -28.70 12.47 1.60
CA PHE A 8 -28.24 11.27 2.32
C PHE A 8 -29.17 10.07 2.00
N GLY A 9 -29.54 9.93 0.73
CA GLY A 9 -30.28 8.78 0.23
C GLY A 9 -29.51 8.17 -0.92
N VAL A 10 -29.34 6.85 -0.88
CA VAL A 10 -28.76 6.00 -1.94
C VAL A 10 -27.22 5.88 -1.92
N ILE A 11 -26.65 5.14 -0.96
CA ILE A 11 -25.60 4.11 -1.21
C ILE A 11 -25.64 3.11 -0.03
N LEU A 12 -26.64 2.22 0.07
CA LEU A 12 -26.56 1.09 1.02
C LEU A 12 -27.47 -0.08 0.64
N SER A 13 -27.25 -0.69 -0.52
CA SER A 13 -27.91 -1.97 -0.86
C SER A 13 -27.22 -2.66 -2.03
N SER A 14 -25.94 -2.98 -1.84
CA SER A 14 -25.26 -4.00 -2.65
C SER A 14 -24.20 -4.68 -1.80
N VAL A 15 -24.61 -5.23 -0.66
CA VAL A 15 -23.83 -6.30 -0.04
C VAL A 15 -23.90 -7.46 -1.03
N HIS A 16 -22.91 -7.53 -1.92
CA HIS A 16 -22.69 -8.73 -2.72
C HIS A 16 -22.32 -9.83 -1.74
N THR A 17 -23.32 -10.61 -1.31
CA THR A 17 -23.08 -11.89 -0.68
C THR A 17 -22.43 -12.77 -1.73
N TRP A 18 -21.09 -12.84 -1.72
CA TRP A 18 -20.34 -13.90 -2.37
C TRP A 18 -20.72 -15.19 -1.64
N GLY A 19 -21.81 -15.82 -2.11
CA GLY A 19 -22.21 -17.14 -1.66
C GLY A 19 -21.13 -18.13 -2.04
N ALA A 20 -20.49 -18.74 -1.04
CA ALA A 20 -19.62 -19.88 -1.23
C ALA A 20 -20.48 -21.03 -1.79
N SER A 21 -20.41 -21.25 -3.10
CA SER A 21 -20.98 -22.43 -3.73
C SER A 21 -20.07 -23.61 -3.40
N ALA A 22 -20.48 -24.45 -2.46
CA ALA A 22 -19.81 -25.71 -2.18
C ALA A 22 -20.01 -26.66 -3.37
N ALA A 23 -19.02 -26.72 -4.26
CA ALA A 23 -19.00 -27.65 -5.36
C ALA A 23 -18.60 -29.05 -4.85
N ALA A 24 -19.41 -30.06 -5.19
CA ALA A 24 -19.06 -31.45 -4.96
C ALA A 24 -17.84 -31.80 -5.82
N ALA A 25 -16.75 -32.19 -5.16
CA ALA A 25 -15.49 -32.56 -5.82
C ALA A 25 -15.66 -33.85 -6.63
N SER A 26 -15.80 -33.72 -7.95
CA SER A 26 -15.50 -34.82 -8.87
C SER A 26 -13.99 -34.88 -9.03
N THR A 27 -13.38 -36.05 -8.84
CA THR A 27 -11.97 -36.35 -9.10
C THR A 27 -11.68 -36.35 -10.61
N ALA A 28 -11.89 -35.20 -11.24
CA ALA A 28 -11.40 -34.95 -12.59
C ALA A 28 -9.88 -34.79 -12.52
N ALA A 29 -9.15 -35.42 -13.45
CA ALA A 29 -7.72 -35.22 -13.59
C ALA A 29 -7.43 -33.71 -13.73
N VAL A 30 -6.59 -33.16 -12.85
CA VAL A 30 -6.25 -31.74 -12.86
C VAL A 30 -5.50 -31.44 -14.15
N ALA A 31 -6.09 -30.62 -15.01
CA ALA A 31 -5.50 -30.27 -16.29
C ALA A 31 -4.46 -29.17 -16.08
N LEU A 32 -3.17 -29.52 -16.24
CA LEU A 32 -2.07 -28.56 -16.21
C LEU A 32 -2.13 -27.61 -17.41
N LYS A 33 -1.93 -26.31 -17.18
CA LYS A 33 -2.04 -25.26 -18.20
C LYS A 33 -0.96 -24.20 -18.03
N ASP A 34 -0.72 -23.45 -19.11
CA ASP A 34 0.07 -22.22 -19.05
C ASP A 34 -0.77 -21.08 -18.48
N TYR A 35 -0.36 -20.57 -17.31
CA TYR A 35 -1.00 -19.45 -16.62
C TYR A 35 -0.21 -18.13 -16.69
N THR A 36 0.84 -18.04 -17.52
CA THR A 36 1.69 -16.84 -17.63
C THR A 36 0.90 -15.59 -18.02
N GLY A 37 -0.08 -15.71 -18.93
CA GLY A 37 -0.96 -14.61 -19.33
C GLY A 37 -1.87 -14.13 -18.19
N VAL A 38 -2.41 -15.06 -17.39
CA VAL A 38 -3.25 -14.72 -16.23
C VAL A 38 -2.42 -14.03 -15.14
N ALA A 39 -1.24 -14.59 -14.82
CA ALA A 39 -0.31 -13.99 -13.86
C ALA A 39 0.09 -12.57 -14.29
N SER A 40 0.40 -12.37 -15.58
CA SER A 40 0.73 -11.05 -16.13
C SER A 40 -0.42 -10.05 -15.94
N GLY A 41 -1.66 -10.49 -16.16
CA GLY A 41 -2.86 -9.70 -15.89
C GLY A 41 -2.97 -9.28 -14.43
N LEU A 42 -2.73 -10.19 -13.48
CA LEU A 42 -2.77 -9.91 -12.04
C LEU A 42 -1.73 -8.85 -11.63
N PHE A 43 -0.50 -8.97 -12.12
CA PHE A 43 0.54 -7.95 -11.88
C PHE A 43 0.15 -6.59 -12.49
N ASN A 44 -0.42 -6.59 -13.71
CA ASN A 44 -0.82 -5.36 -14.38
C ASN A 44 -2.01 -4.66 -13.71
N ASN A 45 -2.92 -5.42 -13.10
CA ASN A 45 -4.03 -4.92 -12.28
C ASN A 45 -3.56 -4.10 -11.07
N MET A 46 -2.34 -4.34 -10.59
CA MET A 46 -1.72 -3.54 -9.53
C MET A 46 -0.89 -2.38 -10.09
N ARG A 47 -0.17 -2.62 -11.19
CA ARG A 47 0.72 -1.63 -11.83
C ARG A 47 -0.01 -0.37 -12.25
N THR A 48 -1.15 -0.52 -12.93
CA THR A 48 -1.87 0.63 -13.51
C THR A 48 -2.45 1.53 -12.43
N PRO A 49 -3.19 1.02 -11.43
CA PRO A 49 -3.64 1.84 -10.31
C PRO A 49 -2.49 2.44 -9.50
N ALA A 50 -1.39 1.69 -9.30
CA ALA A 50 -0.19 2.21 -8.63
C ALA A 50 0.37 3.45 -9.34
N ALA A 51 0.47 3.41 -10.67
CA ALA A 51 0.93 4.55 -11.48
C ALA A 51 0.00 5.77 -11.37
N LEU A 52 -1.33 5.54 -11.38
CA LEU A 52 -2.32 6.61 -11.20
C LEU A 52 -2.21 7.26 -9.81
N VAL A 53 -2.12 6.45 -8.74
CA VAL A 53 -1.94 6.95 -7.38
C VAL A 53 -0.61 7.68 -7.25
N GLY A 54 0.49 7.11 -7.75
CA GLY A 54 1.80 7.75 -7.76
C GLY A 54 1.78 9.11 -8.46
N GLY A 55 1.11 9.21 -9.61
CA GLY A 55 0.91 10.47 -10.33
C GLY A 55 0.10 11.49 -9.53
N ALA A 56 -0.91 11.07 -8.77
CA ALA A 56 -1.72 11.93 -7.91
C ALA A 56 -1.00 12.38 -6.62
N VAL A 57 -0.06 11.57 -6.11
CA VAL A 57 0.73 11.89 -4.91
C VAL A 57 1.64 13.09 -5.15
N VAL A 58 2.24 13.22 -6.33
CA VAL A 58 3.18 14.33 -6.64
C VAL A 58 2.55 15.71 -6.41
N PRO A 59 1.42 16.07 -7.05
CA PRO A 59 0.80 17.37 -6.84
C PRO A 59 0.24 17.52 -5.42
N MET A 60 -0.19 16.44 -4.77
CA MET A 60 -0.88 16.51 -3.48
C MET A 60 0.08 16.59 -2.29
N GLY A 61 1.09 15.72 -2.26
CA GLY A 61 2.00 15.53 -1.13
C GLY A 61 3.38 16.17 -1.30
N ILE A 62 3.78 16.54 -2.52
CA ILE A 62 5.11 17.09 -2.79
C ILE A 62 5.03 18.56 -3.24
N THR A 63 4.45 18.84 -4.41
CA THR A 63 4.49 20.22 -4.94
C THR A 63 3.54 21.17 -4.23
N SER A 64 2.41 20.65 -3.74
CA SER A 64 1.45 21.42 -2.93
C SER A 64 1.55 21.10 -1.44
N ALA A 65 2.69 20.60 -0.95
CA ALA A 65 2.87 20.37 0.47
C ALA A 65 2.69 21.69 1.25
N PRO A 66 2.09 21.67 2.45
CA PRO A 66 1.96 22.86 3.27
C PRO A 66 3.35 23.41 3.62
N LYS A 67 3.55 24.72 3.40
CA LYS A 67 4.80 25.38 3.76
C LYS A 67 4.87 25.56 5.27
N ILE A 68 6.04 25.31 5.85
CA ILE A 68 6.32 25.60 7.25
C ILE A 68 6.55 27.10 7.38
N GLU A 69 5.83 27.74 8.29
CA GLU A 69 5.91 29.18 8.57
C GLU A 69 6.56 29.39 9.94
N GLU A 70 7.22 30.53 10.14
CA GLU A 70 7.89 30.84 11.41
C GLU A 70 6.90 30.90 12.57
N THR A 71 5.71 31.43 12.29
CA THR A 71 4.57 31.57 13.21
C THR A 71 3.84 30.27 13.53
N ASP A 72 4.20 29.15 12.87
CA ASP A 72 3.62 27.84 13.19
C ASP A 72 4.00 27.41 14.61
N SER A 73 3.05 26.84 15.34
CA SER A 73 3.36 26.13 16.59
C SER A 73 4.27 24.92 16.31
N PRO A 74 5.09 24.46 17.29
CA PRO A 74 5.97 23.30 17.10
C PRO A 74 5.22 22.07 16.55
N LYS A 75 4.05 21.77 17.12
CA LYS A 75 3.18 20.68 16.66
C LYS A 75 2.76 20.84 15.19
N MET A 76 2.45 22.05 14.75
CA MET A 76 2.08 22.31 13.35
C MET A 76 3.26 22.06 12.42
N LYS A 77 4.48 22.48 12.80
CA LYS A 77 5.71 22.21 12.04
C LYS A 77 5.93 20.71 11.85
N VAL A 78 5.76 19.91 12.91
CA VAL A 78 5.78 18.43 12.83
C VAL A 78 4.77 17.92 11.82
N MET A 79 3.50 18.31 11.95
CA MET A 79 2.44 17.76 11.10
C MET A 79 2.70 18.07 9.62
N LYS A 80 3.20 19.27 9.30
CA LYS A 80 3.58 19.65 7.92
C LYS A 80 4.76 18.82 7.41
N ARG A 81 5.78 18.58 8.24
CA ARG A 81 6.92 17.69 7.93
C ARG A 81 6.49 16.25 7.68
N VAL A 82 5.69 15.68 8.59
CA VAL A 82 5.13 14.33 8.47
C VAL A 82 4.29 14.21 7.22
N SER A 83 3.48 15.22 6.89
CA SER A 83 2.72 15.25 5.63
C SER A 83 3.64 15.19 4.41
N PHE A 84 4.74 15.93 4.38
CA PHE A 84 5.69 15.85 3.26
C PHE A 84 6.36 14.47 3.16
N ILE A 85 6.80 13.93 4.30
CA ILE A 85 7.43 12.60 4.38
C ILE A 85 6.46 11.50 3.90
N LEU A 86 5.19 11.57 4.29
CA LEU A 86 4.16 10.66 3.79
C LEU A 86 3.97 10.79 2.28
N GLY A 87 4.08 12.00 1.74
CA GLY A 87 4.10 12.28 0.29
C GLY A 87 5.18 11.49 -0.42
N VAL A 88 6.42 11.68 0.03
CA VAL A 88 7.58 10.99 -0.53
C VAL A 88 7.50 9.48 -0.34
N GLY A 89 7.17 9.02 0.88
CA GLY A 89 7.07 7.59 1.21
C GLY A 89 5.99 6.88 0.39
N SER A 90 4.81 7.50 0.25
CA SER A 90 3.72 6.98 -0.59
C SER A 90 4.16 6.84 -2.05
N LEU A 91 4.82 7.87 -2.60
CA LEU A 91 5.33 7.84 -3.97
C LEU A 91 6.37 6.74 -4.16
N MET A 92 7.34 6.62 -3.25
CA MET A 92 8.38 5.59 -3.31
C MET A 92 7.78 4.19 -3.26
N SER A 93 6.80 3.94 -2.38
CA SER A 93 6.08 2.67 -2.35
C SER A 93 5.36 2.38 -3.67
N GLN A 94 4.68 3.37 -4.29
CA GLN A 94 4.05 3.13 -5.59
C GLN A 94 5.08 2.80 -6.69
N ILE A 95 6.23 3.48 -6.71
CA ILE A 95 7.32 3.17 -7.66
C ILE A 95 7.83 1.73 -7.46
N VAL A 96 8.01 1.29 -6.21
CA VAL A 96 8.45 -0.08 -5.91
C VAL A 96 7.42 -1.10 -6.36
N ALA A 97 6.12 -0.85 -6.14
CA ALA A 97 5.04 -1.72 -6.61
C ALA A 97 5.03 -1.84 -8.15
N ILE A 98 5.18 -0.72 -8.87
CA ILE A 98 5.28 -0.69 -10.33
C ILE A 98 6.51 -1.47 -10.82
N THR A 99 7.64 -1.33 -10.13
CA THR A 99 8.90 -1.98 -10.49
C THR A 99 8.78 -3.50 -10.34
N TYR A 100 8.32 -4.00 -9.20
CA TYR A 100 8.11 -5.44 -9.00
C TYR A 100 7.16 -6.03 -10.03
N SER A 101 6.03 -5.37 -10.27
CA SER A 101 5.06 -5.81 -11.27
C SER A 101 5.64 -5.82 -12.69
N THR A 102 6.38 -4.79 -13.08
CA THR A 102 6.99 -4.70 -14.42
C THR A 102 8.04 -5.78 -14.63
N VAL A 103 8.91 -6.02 -13.64
CA VAL A 103 9.92 -7.09 -13.71
C VAL A 103 9.24 -8.46 -13.83
N ALA A 104 8.17 -8.70 -13.06
CA ALA A 104 7.43 -9.95 -13.14
C ALA A 104 6.80 -10.16 -14.53
N ILE A 105 6.12 -9.14 -15.07
CA ILE A 105 5.50 -9.21 -16.40
C ILE A 105 6.54 -9.48 -17.50
N ASN A 106 7.69 -8.80 -17.46
CA ASN A 106 8.74 -9.02 -18.46
C ASN A 106 9.26 -10.46 -18.42
N LYS A 107 9.57 -10.98 -17.22
CA LYS A 107 10.03 -12.37 -17.07
C LYS A 107 8.97 -13.38 -17.49
N LEU A 108 7.69 -13.13 -17.20
CA LEU A 108 6.58 -13.98 -17.64
C LEU A 108 6.45 -14.03 -19.17
N ALA A 109 6.85 -12.96 -19.87
CA ALA A 109 6.86 -12.91 -21.33
C ALA A 109 8.13 -13.52 -21.96
N GLU A 110 9.26 -13.45 -21.26
CA GLU A 110 10.57 -13.87 -21.78
C GLU A 110 10.90 -15.34 -21.52
N LEU A 111 10.42 -15.90 -20.41
CA LEU A 111 10.77 -17.24 -19.96
C LEU A 111 9.64 -18.23 -20.24
N LYS A 112 10.02 -19.49 -20.52
CA LYS A 112 9.08 -20.61 -20.62
C LYS A 112 8.94 -21.25 -19.24
N TYR A 113 7.70 -21.51 -18.85
CA TYR A 113 7.36 -22.15 -17.57
C TYR A 113 6.74 -23.50 -17.82
N GLU A 114 6.96 -24.43 -16.89
CA GLU A 114 6.23 -25.68 -16.88
C GLU A 114 4.74 -25.43 -16.61
N PRO A 115 3.82 -26.16 -17.25
CA PRO A 115 2.40 -26.06 -16.97
C PRO A 115 2.09 -26.33 -15.49
N THR A 116 1.29 -25.47 -14.87
CA THR A 116 0.87 -25.58 -13.47
C THR A 116 -0.61 -25.93 -13.37
N GLU A 117 -1.07 -26.34 -12.19
CA GLU A 117 -2.49 -26.61 -11.94
C GLU A 117 -3.29 -25.30 -11.91
N ASP A 118 -2.73 -24.26 -11.29
CA ASP A 118 -3.31 -22.92 -11.23
C ASP A 118 -2.26 -21.79 -11.30
N VAL A 119 -2.74 -20.55 -11.34
CA VAL A 119 -1.91 -19.35 -11.39
C VAL A 119 -1.17 -19.07 -10.07
N ASN A 120 -1.72 -19.50 -8.93
CA ASN A 120 -1.11 -19.29 -7.62
C ASN A 120 0.11 -20.19 -7.43
N GLU A 121 0.09 -21.41 -7.94
CA GLU A 121 1.22 -22.32 -7.98
C GLU A 121 2.39 -21.70 -8.77
N LEU A 122 2.12 -21.14 -9.96
CA LEU A 122 3.11 -20.44 -10.79
C LEU A 122 3.71 -19.24 -10.04
N ILE A 123 2.87 -18.43 -9.39
CA ILE A 123 3.33 -17.28 -8.61
C ILE A 123 4.12 -17.73 -7.38
N ALA A 124 3.66 -18.74 -6.65
CA ALA A 124 4.28 -19.21 -5.42
C ALA A 124 5.67 -19.80 -5.66
N SER A 125 5.85 -20.50 -6.78
CA SER A 125 7.10 -21.15 -7.17
C SER A 125 8.13 -20.14 -7.70
N HIS A 126 7.73 -19.22 -8.56
CA HIS A 126 8.68 -18.38 -9.31
C HIS A 126 8.67 -16.88 -8.98
N TYR A 127 7.55 -16.35 -8.46
CA TYR A 127 7.30 -14.90 -8.36
C TYR A 127 6.83 -14.45 -6.98
N LYS A 128 7.06 -15.27 -5.96
CA LYS A 128 6.55 -15.01 -4.61
C LYS A 128 7.02 -13.67 -4.04
N LEU A 129 8.28 -13.29 -4.28
CA LEU A 129 8.81 -12.01 -3.79
C LEU A 129 8.16 -10.83 -4.53
N GLU A 130 8.10 -10.89 -5.85
CA GLU A 130 7.52 -9.87 -6.71
C GLU A 130 6.03 -9.67 -6.39
N TRP A 131 5.30 -10.76 -6.17
CA TRP A 131 3.88 -10.73 -5.82
C TRP A 131 3.66 -10.04 -4.48
N LEU A 132 4.39 -10.44 -3.44
CA LEU A 132 4.25 -9.85 -2.11
C LEU A 132 4.71 -8.39 -2.08
N GLY A 133 5.83 -8.10 -2.75
CA GLY A 133 6.35 -6.74 -2.88
C GLY A 133 5.37 -5.81 -3.58
N THR A 134 4.79 -6.25 -4.70
CA THR A 134 3.77 -5.47 -5.43
C THR A 134 2.56 -5.16 -4.54
N ASN A 135 2.04 -6.16 -3.84
CA ASN A 135 0.84 -5.99 -3.01
C ASN A 135 1.08 -5.08 -1.79
N ILE A 136 2.15 -5.32 -1.02
CA ILE A 136 2.42 -4.53 0.20
C ILE A 136 2.70 -3.08 -0.15
N HIS A 137 3.58 -2.84 -1.13
CA HIS A 137 3.96 -1.48 -1.47
C HIS A 137 2.80 -0.71 -2.13
N PHE A 138 1.95 -1.38 -2.91
CA PHE A 138 0.72 -0.74 -3.40
C PHE A 138 -0.19 -0.31 -2.24
N LEU A 139 -0.43 -1.18 -1.27
CA LEU A 139 -1.28 -0.90 -0.11
C LEU A 139 -0.71 0.21 0.77
N PHE A 140 0.58 0.18 1.07
CA PHE A 140 1.26 1.23 1.83
C PHE A 140 1.24 2.56 1.09
N GLY A 141 1.47 2.54 -0.22
CA GLY A 141 1.33 3.72 -1.07
C GLY A 141 -0.09 4.29 -0.99
N LEU A 142 -1.11 3.45 -1.08
CA LEU A 142 -2.52 3.84 -1.00
C LEU A 142 -2.90 4.41 0.38
N PHE A 143 -2.41 3.82 1.47
CA PHE A 143 -2.65 4.35 2.82
C PHE A 143 -1.96 5.69 3.03
N GLY A 144 -0.71 5.83 2.59
CA GLY A 144 0.00 7.11 2.61
C GLY A 144 -0.78 8.18 1.84
N PHE A 145 -1.31 7.84 0.66
CA PHE A 145 -2.17 8.74 -0.13
C PHE A 145 -3.47 9.13 0.60
N GLY A 146 -4.14 8.18 1.24
CA GLY A 146 -5.33 8.47 2.05
C GLY A 146 -5.04 9.44 3.21
N ILE A 147 -3.95 9.22 3.95
CA ILE A 147 -3.54 10.11 5.05
C ILE A 147 -3.15 11.51 4.52
N LEU A 148 -2.48 11.58 3.38
CA LEU A 148 -2.18 12.86 2.71
C LEU A 148 -3.43 13.66 2.37
N ALA A 149 -4.49 13.00 1.89
CA ALA A 149 -5.76 13.66 1.62
C ALA A 149 -6.37 14.26 2.91
N ILE A 150 -6.24 13.55 4.05
CA ILE A 150 -6.66 14.06 5.36
C ILE A 150 -5.88 15.31 5.72
N PHE A 151 -4.54 15.26 5.68
CA PHE A 151 -3.70 16.41 6.01
C PHE A 151 -3.95 17.59 5.08
N LYS A 152 -4.08 17.34 3.78
CA LYS A 152 -4.37 18.40 2.81
C LYS A 152 -5.69 19.10 3.12
N SER A 153 -6.73 18.35 3.46
CA SER A 153 -8.02 18.91 3.88
C SER A 153 -7.89 19.72 5.17
N TYR A 154 -7.19 19.17 6.16
CA TYR A 154 -6.96 19.82 7.46
C TYR A 154 -6.24 21.17 7.31
N PHE A 155 -5.14 21.21 6.55
CA PHE A 155 -4.35 22.45 6.38
C PHE A 155 -5.03 23.47 5.47
N LYS A 156 -5.80 23.03 4.46
CA LYS A 156 -6.42 23.94 3.50
C LYS A 156 -7.76 24.51 3.98
N TYR A 157 -8.56 23.71 4.68
CA TYR A 157 -9.94 24.06 5.04
C TYR A 157 -10.17 24.13 6.56
N GLY A 158 -9.12 23.90 7.35
CA GLY A 158 -9.16 23.96 8.82
C GLY A 158 -9.64 22.67 9.48
N SER A 159 -9.58 22.66 10.81
CA SER A 159 -9.75 21.45 11.63
C SER A 159 -11.13 20.79 11.49
N ARG A 160 -12.21 21.57 11.36
CA ARG A 160 -13.57 21.02 11.22
C ARG A 160 -13.72 20.15 9.97
N VAL A 161 -13.31 20.68 8.82
CA VAL A 161 -13.38 19.97 7.53
C VAL A 161 -12.35 18.84 7.50
N GLY A 162 -11.16 19.08 8.04
CA GLY A 162 -10.13 18.05 8.22
C GLY A 162 -10.63 16.85 9.01
N ASN A 163 -11.33 17.06 10.13
CA ASN A 163 -11.85 15.99 10.98
C ASN A 163 -12.94 15.17 10.28
N VAL A 164 -13.88 15.83 9.59
CA VAL A 164 -14.92 15.12 8.81
C VAL A 164 -14.26 14.25 7.73
N ASN A 165 -13.31 14.82 6.99
CA ASN A 165 -12.56 14.06 5.98
C ASN A 165 -11.74 12.93 6.59
N ALA A 166 -11.17 13.13 7.78
CA ALA A 166 -10.43 12.10 8.51
C ALA A 166 -11.32 10.91 8.84
N CYS A 167 -12.53 11.14 9.36
CA CYS A 167 -13.48 10.08 9.66
C CYS A 167 -13.87 9.29 8.40
N TRP A 168 -14.22 9.99 7.31
CA TRP A 168 -14.62 9.33 6.05
C TRP A 168 -13.48 8.56 5.40
N SER A 169 -12.30 9.18 5.33
CA SER A 169 -11.10 8.54 4.76
C SER A 169 -10.68 7.33 5.60
N SER A 170 -10.72 7.43 6.93
CA SER A 170 -10.39 6.31 7.82
C SER A 170 -11.39 5.17 7.70
N ALA A 171 -12.69 5.46 7.61
CA ALA A 171 -13.71 4.43 7.39
C ALA A 171 -13.51 3.70 6.05
N ALA A 172 -13.24 4.44 4.97
CA ALA A 172 -12.93 3.85 3.67
C ALA A 172 -11.66 3.00 3.71
N MET A 173 -10.59 3.48 4.36
CA MET A 173 -9.34 2.73 4.52
C MET A 173 -9.55 1.44 5.31
N LEU A 174 -10.29 1.48 6.43
CA LEU A 174 -10.62 0.29 7.22
C LEU A 174 -11.44 -0.72 6.41
N PHE A 175 -12.39 -0.25 5.62
CA PHE A 175 -13.16 -1.11 4.72
C PHE A 175 -12.27 -1.78 3.66
N CYS A 176 -11.38 -1.02 3.02
CA CYS A 176 -10.39 -1.57 2.09
C CYS A 176 -9.47 -2.60 2.77
N ILE A 177 -8.99 -2.33 3.98
CA ILE A 177 -8.18 -3.28 4.78
C ILE A 177 -8.98 -4.57 5.03
N SER A 178 -10.26 -4.47 5.35
CA SER A 178 -11.10 -5.65 5.58
C SER A 178 -11.23 -6.50 4.32
N ILE A 179 -11.49 -5.88 3.16
CA ILE A 179 -11.58 -6.59 1.88
C ILE A 179 -10.25 -7.27 1.56
N VAL A 180 -9.14 -6.56 1.73
CA VAL A 180 -7.80 -7.09 1.49
C VAL A 180 -7.50 -8.25 2.43
N ASN A 181 -7.75 -8.12 3.73
CA ASN A 181 -7.53 -9.20 4.69
C ASN A 181 -8.39 -10.43 4.37
N GLN A 182 -9.63 -10.24 3.94
CA GLN A 182 -10.48 -11.34 3.49
C GLN A 182 -9.88 -12.03 2.26
N GLY A 183 -9.43 -11.27 1.26
CA GLY A 183 -8.74 -11.82 0.09
C GLY A 183 -7.45 -12.57 0.44
N ILE A 184 -6.66 -12.05 1.37
CA ILE A 184 -5.46 -12.70 1.89
C ILE A 184 -5.80 -14.02 2.58
N ALA A 185 -6.83 -14.02 3.44
CA ALA A 185 -7.25 -15.19 4.20
C ALA A 185 -7.81 -16.31 3.33
N LEU A 186 -8.45 -15.97 2.20
CA LEU A 186 -8.91 -16.94 1.20
C LEU A 186 -7.73 -17.58 0.43
N GLY A 187 -6.58 -16.92 0.38
CA GLY A 187 -5.37 -17.44 -0.27
C GLY A 187 -5.55 -17.70 -1.76
N GLY A 188 -4.81 -18.68 -2.28
CA GLY A 188 -4.84 -19.08 -3.69
C GLY A 188 -6.03 -19.97 -4.10
N GLY A 189 -7.03 -20.18 -3.23
CA GLY A 189 -8.13 -21.10 -3.50
C GLY A 189 -7.90 -22.50 -2.91
N GLU A 190 -8.41 -23.54 -3.59
CA GLU A 190 -8.56 -24.91 -3.06
C GLU A 190 -7.24 -25.58 -2.64
N GLN A 191 -6.10 -25.13 -3.17
CA GLN A 191 -4.78 -25.72 -2.90
C GLN A 191 -4.15 -25.29 -1.56
N GLY A 192 -4.79 -24.40 -0.80
CA GLY A 192 -4.31 -24.02 0.54
C GLY A 192 -3.02 -23.17 0.54
N ILE A 193 -2.56 -22.70 -0.61
CA ILE A 193 -1.41 -21.78 -0.69
C ILE A 193 -1.83 -20.44 -0.08
N THR A 194 -1.32 -20.17 1.12
CA THR A 194 -1.53 -18.90 1.82
C THR A 194 -0.21 -18.15 1.96
N TYR A 195 -0.24 -16.86 1.64
CA TYR A 195 0.91 -15.98 1.80
C TYR A 195 0.95 -15.27 3.15
N GLY A 196 -0.12 -15.39 3.94
CA GLY A 196 -0.32 -14.80 5.25
C GLY A 196 -1.80 -14.92 5.65
N SER A 197 -2.12 -14.64 6.91
CA SER A 197 -3.51 -14.63 7.40
C SER A 197 -4.15 -13.25 7.36
N ASN A 198 -3.34 -12.20 7.22
CA ASN A 198 -3.75 -10.80 7.12
C ASN A 198 -2.59 -9.96 6.55
N ILE A 199 -2.82 -8.66 6.36
CA ILE A 199 -1.83 -7.71 5.84
C ILE A 199 -0.52 -7.69 6.64
N PHE A 200 -0.59 -7.84 7.97
CA PHE A 200 0.59 -7.88 8.82
C PHE A 200 1.39 -9.17 8.58
N GLY A 201 0.71 -10.31 8.48
CA GLY A 201 1.33 -11.59 8.13
C GLY A 201 2.05 -11.55 6.79
N ILE A 202 1.42 -10.99 5.75
CA ILE A 202 2.07 -10.79 4.44
C ILE A 202 3.27 -9.86 4.58
N THR A 203 3.15 -8.77 5.33
CA THR A 203 4.26 -7.81 5.56
C THR A 203 5.46 -8.51 6.20
N VAL A 204 5.26 -9.30 7.25
CA VAL A 204 6.34 -10.07 7.91
C VAL A 204 6.96 -11.07 6.94
N ASN A 205 6.16 -11.81 6.17
CA ASN A 205 6.65 -12.78 5.20
C ASN A 205 7.47 -12.12 4.09
N TYR A 206 7.03 -10.96 3.60
CA TYR A 206 7.78 -10.16 2.65
C TYR A 206 9.11 -9.68 3.22
N LEU A 207 9.13 -9.11 4.43
CA LEU A 207 10.36 -8.68 5.08
C LEU A 207 11.34 -9.85 5.28
N GLY A 208 10.84 -11.02 5.68
CA GLY A 208 11.63 -12.24 5.78
C GLY A 208 12.25 -12.66 4.45
N LEU A 209 11.49 -12.59 3.35
CA LEU A 209 12.01 -12.86 2.01
C LEU A 209 13.03 -11.82 1.59
N VAL A 210 12.76 -10.52 1.75
CA VAL A 210 13.72 -9.44 1.43
C VAL A 210 15.05 -9.67 2.17
N LEU A 211 15.00 -9.99 3.46
CA LEU A 211 16.21 -10.28 4.26
C LEU A 211 16.93 -11.55 3.78
N LYS A 212 16.20 -12.60 3.42
CA LYS A 212 16.78 -13.83 2.85
C LYS A 212 17.49 -13.56 1.53
N TYR A 213 16.86 -12.82 0.61
CA TYR A 213 17.44 -12.44 -0.67
C TYR A 213 18.63 -11.49 -0.52
N ALA A 214 18.57 -10.55 0.43
CA ALA A 214 19.68 -9.64 0.74
C ALA A 214 20.92 -10.40 1.22
N ARG A 215 20.73 -11.41 2.09
CA ARG A 215 21.82 -12.28 2.58
C ARG A 215 22.38 -13.20 1.49
N GLY A 216 21.57 -13.55 0.48
CA GLY A 216 21.96 -14.43 -0.62
C GLY A 216 22.81 -13.76 -1.71
N GLY A 217 23.09 -12.46 -1.62
CA GLY A 217 24.04 -11.76 -2.51
C GLY A 217 23.55 -11.45 -3.93
N VAL A 218 22.33 -11.83 -4.31
CA VAL A 218 21.83 -11.64 -5.69
C VAL A 218 21.10 -10.31 -5.89
N THR A 219 20.67 -9.61 -4.82
CA THR A 219 20.28 -8.18 -4.90
C THR A 219 20.36 -7.51 -3.51
N PRO A 220 21.49 -6.85 -3.12
CA PRO A 220 21.86 -6.81 -1.70
C PRO A 220 21.86 -5.46 -0.96
N ALA A 221 22.07 -4.28 -1.57
CA ALA A 221 22.42 -3.07 -0.78
C ALA A 221 21.39 -1.93 -0.80
N ILE A 222 20.58 -1.84 -1.85
CA ILE A 222 19.73 -0.66 -2.09
C ILE A 222 18.47 -0.67 -1.21
N SER A 223 17.85 -1.83 -0.99
CA SER A 223 16.64 -1.95 -0.16
C SER A 223 16.91 -1.69 1.32
N VAL A 224 18.02 -2.20 1.86
CA VAL A 224 18.48 -1.86 3.22
C VAL A 224 18.95 -0.41 3.29
N GLY A 225 19.64 0.06 2.25
CA GLY A 225 20.05 1.46 2.10
C GLY A 225 18.87 2.41 2.18
N VAL A 226 17.80 2.20 1.42
CA VAL A 226 16.60 3.07 1.43
C VAL A 226 15.94 3.11 2.80
N VAL A 227 15.83 1.97 3.50
CA VAL A 227 15.27 1.94 4.86
C VAL A 227 16.15 2.73 5.83
N LEU A 228 17.47 2.51 5.83
CA LEU A 228 18.39 3.21 6.73
C LEU A 228 18.52 4.71 6.40
N PHE A 229 18.58 5.05 5.11
CA PHE A 229 18.68 6.44 4.64
C PHE A 229 17.40 7.22 4.87
N SER A 230 16.26 6.55 5.01
CA SER A 230 14.98 7.19 5.35
C SER A 230 14.82 7.36 6.87
N ILE A 231 15.27 6.40 7.67
CA ILE A 231 15.08 6.41 9.13
C ILE A 231 16.02 7.42 9.81
N VAL A 232 17.29 7.54 9.40
CA VAL A 232 18.25 8.43 10.08
C VAL A 232 17.84 9.92 10.00
N PRO A 233 17.49 10.47 8.81
CA PRO A 233 16.98 11.84 8.74
C PRO A 233 15.66 12.01 9.49
N LEU A 234 14.81 10.98 9.51
CA LEU A 234 13.55 10.98 10.27
C LEU A 234 13.81 11.10 11.77
N MET A 235 14.74 10.30 12.31
CA MET A 235 15.13 10.37 13.72
C MET A 235 15.73 11.73 14.06
N LYS A 236 16.65 12.25 13.23
CA LYS A 236 17.22 13.59 13.43
C LYS A 236 16.16 14.69 13.40
N LEU A 237 15.15 14.55 12.55
CA LEU A 237 14.04 15.49 12.46
C LEU A 237 13.21 15.54 13.75
N PHE A 238 13.02 14.39 14.41
CA PHE A 238 12.31 14.32 15.68
C PHE A 238 13.17 14.75 16.87
N SER A 239 14.47 14.40 16.89
CA SER A 239 15.36 14.79 17.99
C SER A 239 15.62 16.30 18.03
N ALA A 240 15.70 16.98 16.89
CA ALA A 240 15.93 18.43 16.86
C ALA A 240 14.82 19.25 17.54
N GLU A 241 13.59 18.70 17.65
CA GLU A 241 12.48 19.41 18.28
C GLU A 241 12.45 19.30 19.80
N GLU A 242 13.01 18.22 20.36
CA GLU A 242 13.13 18.10 21.82
C GLU A 242 14.05 19.20 22.36
N GLU A 243 15.14 19.50 21.66
CA GLU A 243 16.06 20.57 22.03
C GLU A 243 15.45 21.97 21.93
N ASP A 244 14.65 22.24 20.89
CA ASP A 244 13.99 23.53 20.71
C ASP A 244 12.86 23.75 21.72
N GLY A 245 12.11 22.69 22.05
CA GLY A 245 11.04 22.73 23.04
C GLY A 245 11.54 22.92 24.48
N GLU A 246 12.75 22.45 24.79
CA GLU A 246 13.37 22.62 26.11
C GLU A 246 13.86 24.06 26.30
N LYS A 247 14.51 24.65 25.29
CA LYS A 247 14.96 26.06 25.34
C LYS A 247 13.81 27.03 25.53
N ALA A 248 12.67 26.80 24.89
CA ALA A 248 11.50 27.66 25.00
C ALA A 248 10.79 27.64 26.37
N LYS A 249 11.13 26.72 27.28
CA LYS A 249 10.58 26.68 28.65
C LYS A 249 11.42 27.42 29.68
N VAL A 250 12.66 27.78 29.31
CA VAL A 250 13.62 28.43 30.22
C VAL A 250 13.56 29.96 30.12
N GLU A 251 12.87 30.48 29.09
CA GLU A 251 12.55 31.89 28.88
C GLU A 251 11.13 32.22 29.35
#